data_AF-A0A1I2HSF1-F1
#
_entry.id   AF-A0A1I2HSF1-F1
#
_cell.length_a   1.000
_cell.length_b   1.000
_cell.length_c   1.000
_cell.angle_alpha   90.00
_cell.angle_beta   90.00
_cell.angle_gamma   90.00
#
_symmetry.space_group_name_H-M   'P 1'
#
loop_
_entity.id
_entity.type
_entity.pdbx_description
1 polymer ?
#
loop_
_entity_poly.entity_id
_entity_poly.type
_entity_poly.pdbx_seq_one_letter_code
_entity_poly.pdbx_strand_id
1 'polypeptide(L)' 'MLDIKRQTNKTVVFVTHSISEAVYLSDRIVILSAHPGRVHSIVKVEREEGSFAHARRSD' A
#
# COMPACT_ATOMS: atom_id res chain seq x y z
N MET A 1 -7.96 -3.62 -11.92
CA MET A 1 -7.08 -2.52 -11.47
C MET A 1 -5.65 -2.97 -11.14
N LEU A 2 -5.42 -4.24 -10.78
CA LEU A 2 -4.08 -4.81 -10.56
C LEU A 2 -3.26 -5.04 -11.85
N ASP A 3 -3.90 -5.22 -13.00
CA ASP A 3 -3.21 -5.61 -14.25
C ASP A 3 -2.43 -4.46 -14.92
N ILE A 4 -2.86 -3.19 -14.73
CA ILE A 4 -2.20 -2.03 -15.35
C ILE A 4 -0.79 -1.81 -14.79
N LYS A 5 -0.58 -2.03 -13.49
CA LYS A 5 0.71 -1.72 -12.83
C LYS A 5 1.83 -2.64 -13.32
N ARG A 6 1.54 -3.93 -13.57
CA ARG A 6 2.54 -4.91 -14.03
C ARG A 6 3.00 -4.70 -15.47
N GLN A 7 2.14 -4.17 -16.34
CA GLN A 7 2.48 -3.97 -17.76
C GLN A 7 3.13 -2.60 -18.05
N THR A 8 3.01 -1.61 -17.16
CA THR A 8 3.42 -0.23 -17.48
C THR A 8 4.53 0.36 -16.60
N ASN A 9 5.09 -0.39 -15.64
CA ASN A 9 6.13 0.14 -14.72
C ASN A 9 5.72 1.48 -14.05
N LYS A 10 4.41 1.67 -13.83
CA LYS A 10 3.89 2.91 -13.26
C LYS A 10 3.99 2.88 -11.74
N THR A 11 4.58 3.91 -11.17
CA THR A 11 4.52 4.18 -9.73
C THR A 11 3.12 4.65 -9.37
N VAL A 12 2.50 4.02 -8.37
CA VAL A 12 1.17 4.36 -7.87
C VAL A 12 1.28 4.69 -6.39
N VAL A 13 0.69 5.81 -5.98
CA VAL A 13 0.64 6.28 -4.60
C VAL A 13 -0.83 6.37 -4.19
N PHE A 14 -1.18 5.76 -3.06
CA PHE A 14 -2.51 5.86 -2.45
C PHE A 14 -2.40 6.67 -1.16
N VAL A 15 -3.35 7.58 -0.95
CA VAL A 15 -3.48 8.36 0.29
C VAL A 15 -4.79 7.97 0.94
N THR A 16 -4.71 7.47 2.17
CA THR A 16 -5.87 7.08 2.98
C THR A 16 -5.66 7.53 4.42
N HIS A 17 -6.76 7.70 5.13
CA HIS A 17 -6.76 7.93 6.58
C HIS A 17 -6.88 6.61 7.38
N SER A 18 -7.02 5.47 6.70
CA SER A 18 -7.13 4.13 7.30
C SER A 18 -5.81 3.38 7.26
N ILE A 19 -5.29 3.00 8.44
CA ILE A 19 -4.06 2.21 8.56
C ILE A 19 -4.26 0.81 7.93
N SER A 20 -5.41 0.18 8.13
CA SER A 20 -5.71 -1.14 7.61
C SER A 20 -5.67 -1.18 6.08
N GLU A 21 -6.23 -0.16 5.41
CA GLU A 21 -6.15 -0.03 3.96
C GLU A 21 -4.70 0.15 3.49
N ALA A 22 -3.91 0.96 4.20
CA ALA A 22 -2.52 1.20 3.87
C ALA A 22 -1.67 -0.09 3.94
N VAL A 23 -1.85 -0.89 5.00
CA VAL A 23 -1.16 -2.18 5.20
C VAL A 23 -1.59 -3.20 4.16
N TYR A 24 -2.87 -3.25 3.81
CA TYR A 24 -3.39 -4.21 2.84
C TYR A 24 -2.89 -3.94 1.41
N LEU A 25 -2.84 -2.68 0.98
CA LEU A 25 -2.59 -2.32 -0.42
C LEU A 25 -1.13 -2.03 -0.75
N SER A 26 -0.30 -1.70 0.24
CA SER A 26 1.02 -1.09 0.00
C SER A 26 2.18 -1.99 0.41
N ASP A 27 3.29 -1.89 -0.31
CA ASP A 27 4.56 -2.53 0.08
C ASP A 27 5.40 -1.60 0.98
N ARG A 28 5.11 -0.31 0.92
CA ARG A 28 5.76 0.75 1.72
C ARG A 28 4.73 1.81 2.08
N ILE A 29 4.70 2.19 3.35
CA ILE A 29 3.79 3.18 3.91
C ILE A 29 4.61 4.38 4.37
N VAL A 30 4.21 5.59 3.98
CA VAL A 30 4.81 6.85 4.46
C VAL A 30 3.80 7.51 5.38
N ILE A 31 4.18 7.70 6.64
CA ILE A 31 3.35 8.38 7.64
C ILE A 31 3.75 9.85 7.66
N LEU A 32 2.76 10.73 7.52
CA LEU A 32 2.95 12.18 7.62
C LEU A 32 2.57 12.65 9.02
N SER A 33 3.36 13.55 9.60
CA SER A 33 3.00 14.25 10.83
C SER A 33 1.88 15.25 10.56
N ALA A 34 1.01 15.46 11.54
CA ALA A 34 0.11 16.61 11.53
C ALA A 34 0.91 17.92 11.51
N HIS A 35 0.36 18.94 10.86
CA HIS A 35 0.83 20.33 10.76
C HIS A 35 2.14 20.69 11.50
N PRO A 36 3.23 21.06 10.78
CA PRO A 36 3.37 21.02 9.31
C PRO A 36 3.59 19.59 8.80
N GLY A 37 3.02 19.26 7.63
CA GLY A 37 3.17 17.95 6.99
C GLY A 37 4.63 17.61 6.72
N ARG A 38 5.22 16.78 7.57
CA ARG A 38 6.57 16.23 7.41
C ARG A 38 6.47 14.72 7.38
N VAL A 39 7.44 14.07 6.74
CA VAL A 39 7.57 12.62 6.85
C VAL A 39 7.91 12.31 8.30
N HIS A 40 7.00 11.65 8.99
CA HIS A 40 7.20 11.18 10.35
C HIS A 40 7.96 9.86 10.35
N SER A 41 7.55 8.92 9.50
CA SER A 41 8.21 7.63 9.36
C SER A 41 7.89 6.96 8.02
N ILE A 42 8.72 5.98 7.65
CA ILE A 42 8.52 5.12 6.49
C ILE A 42 8.57 3.68 6.97
N VAL A 43 7.50 2.94 6.75
CA VAL A 43 7.35 1.54 7.17
C VAL A 43 7.34 0.66 5.93
N LYS A 44 8.16 -0.38 5.92
CA LYS A 44 8.10 -1.44 4.92
C LYS A 44 7.11 -2.50 5.43
N VAL A 45 6.17 -2.90 4.59
CA VAL A 45 5.23 -3.97 4.95
C VAL A 45 5.93 -5.28 4.63
N GLU A 46 6.24 -6.06 5.67
CA GLU A 46 6.72 -7.43 5.52
C GLU A 46 5.53 -8.31 5.19
N ARG A 47 5.55 -8.92 3.99
CA ARG A 47 4.54 -9.90 3.59
C ARG A 47 5.24 -11.23 3.34
N GLU A 48 4.72 -12.29 3.92
CA GLU A 48 5.10 -13.64 3.53
C GLU A 48 4.74 -13.83 2.05
N GLU A 49 5.69 -14.35 1.27
CA GLU A 49 5.54 -14.58 -0.16
C GLU A 49 4.36 -15.54 -0.41
N GLY A 50 3.19 -15.00 -0.71
CA GLY A 50 1.98 -15.79 -0.96
C GLY A 50 0.65 -15.11 -0.63
N SER A 51 0.64 -14.05 0.18
CA SER A 51 -0.62 -13.44 0.66
C SER A 51 -1.45 -12.71 -0.42
N PHE A 52 -0.89 -12.43 -1.61
CA PHE A 52 -1.62 -11.73 -2.68
C PHE A 52 -2.62 -12.62 -3.45
N ALA A 53 -2.59 -13.94 -3.26
CA ALA A 53 -3.42 -14.86 -4.03
C ALA A 53 -4.85 -15.05 -3.45
N HIS A 54 -5.16 -14.53 -2.26
CA HIS A 54 -6.45 -14.85 -1.60
C HIS A 54 -7.60 -13.89 -1.90
N ALA A 55 -7.37 -12.76 -2.58
CA ALA A 55 -8.44 -11.79 -2.91
C ALA A 55 -9.22 -12.10 -4.22
N ARG A 56 -9.18 -13.35 -4.70
CA ARG A 56 -9.96 -13.79 -5.88
C ARG A 56 -10.92 -14.96 -5.62
N ARG A 57 -11.28 -15.23 -4.37
CA ARG A 57 -12.42 -16.12 -4.06
C ARG A 57 -13.15 -15.66 -2.81
N SER A 58 -14.18 -14.83 -2.99
CA SER A 58 -15.49 -14.92 -2.31
C SER A 58 -16.27 -13.62 -2.53
N ASP A 59 -17.36 -13.76 -3.29
CA ASP A 59 -18.53 -12.88 -3.50
C ASP A 59 -18.36 -11.51 -4.17
#